data_AF-A0A9J6ETQ5-F1
#
_entry.id   AF-A0A9J6ETQ5-F1
#
_cell.length_a   1.000
_cell.length_b   1.000
_cell.length_c   1.000
_cell.angle_alpha   90.00
_cell.angle_beta   90.00
_cell.angle_gamma   90.00
#
_symmetry.space_group_name_H-M   'P 1'
#
loop_
_entity.id
_entity.type
_entity.pdbx_description
1 polymer ?
#
loop_
_entity_poly.entity_id
_entity_poly.type
_entity_poly.pdbx_seq_one_letter_code
_entity_poly.pdbx_strand_id
1 'polypeptide(L)'
;MPLVASKKPLNATYRSDLTGPTRVRYAEKVRLCDNEDPFMLRPGTDGDVDLFPEISYGDILNYLVFSANFLTLEEMKAFKATEAHNYFTSGWVKSTPPK
;
A
#
# COMPACT_ATOMS: atom_id res chain seq x y z
N MET A 1 4.62 -32.69 -6.64
CA MET A 1 3.31 -32.18 -7.12
C MET A 1 3.26 -30.68 -6.86
N PRO A 2 3.06 -29.82 -7.87
CA PRO A 2 3.00 -28.38 -7.64
C PRO A 2 1.63 -27.97 -7.10
N LEU A 3 1.64 -27.11 -6.09
CA LEU A 3 0.44 -26.53 -5.48
C LEU A 3 -0.16 -25.49 -6.43
N VAL A 4 -1.28 -25.84 -7.07
CA VAL A 4 -2.09 -24.87 -7.83
C VAL A 4 -2.80 -23.97 -6.81
N ALA A 5 -2.24 -22.78 -6.59
CA ALA A 5 -2.92 -21.71 -5.86
C ALA A 5 -4.14 -21.28 -6.69
N SER A 6 -5.34 -21.48 -6.15
CA SER A 6 -6.57 -20.97 -6.72
C SER A 6 -6.54 -19.44 -6.70
N LYS A 7 -6.19 -18.82 -7.83
CA LYS A 7 -6.05 -17.36 -7.93
C LYS A 7 -7.40 -16.73 -8.24
N LYS A 8 -8.13 -16.34 -7.20
CA LYS A 8 -9.33 -15.49 -7.32
C LYS A 8 -8.91 -14.14 -7.92
N PRO A 9 -9.61 -13.61 -8.95
CA PRO A 9 -9.32 -12.26 -9.45
C PRO A 9 -9.50 -11.26 -8.31
N LEU A 10 -8.54 -10.32 -8.19
CA LEU A 10 -8.63 -9.23 -7.22
C LEU A 10 -9.85 -8.38 -7.59
N ASN A 11 -10.94 -8.56 -6.85
CA ASN A 11 -12.16 -7.74 -6.83
C ASN A 11 -12.53 -7.04 -8.17
N ALA A 12 -12.99 -7.83 -9.14
CA ALA A 12 -13.47 -7.33 -10.44
C ALA A 12 -14.64 -6.31 -10.33
N THR A 13 -15.28 -6.20 -9.16
CA THR A 13 -16.38 -5.26 -8.88
C THR A 13 -15.93 -3.98 -8.19
N TYR A 14 -14.63 -3.80 -7.91
CA TYR A 14 -14.13 -2.61 -7.21
C TYR A 14 -14.59 -1.31 -7.88
N ARG A 15 -14.48 -1.23 -9.23
CA ARG A 15 -14.90 -0.07 -10.03
C ARG A 15 -16.36 0.33 -9.83
N SER A 16 -17.27 -0.64 -9.74
CA SER A 16 -18.71 -0.40 -9.56
C SER A 16 -19.06 0.03 -8.15
N ASP A 17 -18.25 -0.36 -7.16
CA ASP A 17 -18.47 -0.04 -5.75
C ASP A 17 -18.05 1.40 -5.41
N LEU A 18 -17.27 2.08 -6.28
CA LEU A 18 -16.89 3.47 -6.06
C LEU A 18 -18.04 4.44 -6.34
N THR A 19 -18.27 5.34 -5.41
CA THR A 19 -19.31 6.38 -5.50
C THR A 19 -18.68 7.78 -5.52
N GLY A 20 -19.39 8.74 -6.11
CA GLY A 20 -19.04 10.15 -6.06
C GLY A 20 -17.72 10.51 -6.77
N PRO A 21 -16.93 11.46 -6.24
CA PRO A 21 -15.71 11.97 -6.91
C PRO A 21 -14.62 10.90 -7.05
N THR A 22 -14.62 9.88 -6.19
CA THR A 22 -13.62 8.80 -6.22
C THR A 22 -13.75 7.95 -7.49
N ARG A 23 -14.98 7.70 -7.96
CA ARG A 23 -15.23 6.98 -9.22
C ARG A 23 -14.71 7.74 -10.44
N VAL A 24 -14.86 9.07 -10.43
CA VAL A 24 -14.39 9.93 -11.53
C VAL A 24 -12.87 9.89 -11.61
N ARG A 25 -12.18 10.08 -10.47
CA ARG A 25 -10.71 9.98 -10.39
C ARG A 25 -10.21 8.60 -10.79
N TYR A 26 -10.92 7.55 -10.40
CA TYR A 26 -10.58 6.18 -10.79
C TYR A 26 -10.69 5.98 -12.31
N ALA A 27 -11.79 6.42 -12.92
CA ALA A 27 -11.99 6.33 -14.36
C ALA A 27 -10.94 7.12 -15.16
N GLU A 28 -10.54 8.29 -14.66
CA GLU A 28 -9.46 9.09 -15.27
C GLU A 28 -8.11 8.36 -15.21
N LYS A 29 -7.79 7.73 -14.08
CA LYS A 29 -6.57 6.91 -13.95
C LYS A 29 -6.56 5.70 -14.87
N VAL A 30 -7.69 5.00 -14.99
CA VAL A 30 -7.83 3.88 -15.94
C VAL A 30 -7.61 4.37 -17.38
N ARG A 31 -8.07 5.58 -17.73
CA ARG A 31 -7.83 6.17 -19.05
C ARG A 31 -6.35 6.46 -19.34
N LEU A 32 -5.56 6.77 -18.31
CA LEU A 32 -4.11 6.97 -18.44
C LEU A 32 -3.34 5.66 -18.68
N CYS A 33 -3.94 4.52 -18.31
CA CYS A 33 -3.36 3.19 -18.45
C CYS A 33 -4.01 2.42 -19.61
N ASP A 34 -4.21 3.07 -20.76
CA ASP A 34 -4.80 2.48 -21.97
C ASP A 34 -6.18 1.80 -21.78
N ASN A 35 -6.92 2.23 -20.76
CA ASN A 35 -8.19 1.63 -20.32
C ASN A 35 -8.08 0.21 -19.76
N GLU A 36 -6.88 -0.24 -19.42
CA GLU A 36 -6.67 -1.47 -18.67
C GLU A 36 -6.92 -1.23 -17.18
N ASP A 37 -7.91 -1.94 -16.63
CA ASP A 37 -8.22 -1.89 -15.21
C ASP A 37 -7.25 -2.83 -14.44
N PRO A 38 -6.48 -2.30 -13.47
CA PRO A 38 -5.53 -3.10 -12.69
C PRO A 38 -6.14 -4.31 -11.97
N PHE A 39 -7.44 -4.24 -11.62
CA PHE A 39 -8.16 -5.31 -10.93
C PHE A 39 -8.75 -6.35 -11.90
N MET A 40 -8.82 -6.02 -13.19
CA MET A 40 -9.20 -6.97 -14.25
C MET A 40 -7.99 -7.72 -14.82
N LEU A 41 -6.76 -7.28 -14.52
CA LEU A 41 -5.54 -7.98 -14.91
C LEU A 41 -5.50 -9.37 -14.26
N ARG A 42 -5.14 -10.39 -15.05
CA ARG A 42 -5.04 -11.75 -14.51
C ARG A 42 -3.90 -11.81 -13.48
N PRO A 43 -4.08 -12.48 -12.33
CA PRO A 43 -3.00 -12.69 -11.38
C PRO A 43 -1.97 -13.66 -12.00
N GLY A 44 -0.84 -13.11 -12.46
CA GLY A 44 0.13 -13.80 -13.31
C GLY A 44 0.25 -13.22 -14.71
N THR A 45 -0.30 -12.02 -14.97
CA THR A 45 0.34 -11.05 -15.88
C THR A 45 1.54 -10.50 -15.11
N ASP A 46 2.52 -11.38 -15.04
CA ASP A 46 3.88 -11.20 -14.57
C ASP A 46 4.47 -9.96 -15.23
N GLY A 47 4.37 -8.83 -14.52
CA GLY A 47 5.45 -7.86 -14.57
C GLY A 47 6.70 -8.62 -14.16
N ASP A 48 7.53 -8.93 -15.15
CA ASP A 48 8.85 -9.51 -14.94
C ASP A 48 9.49 -8.74 -13.79
N VAL A 49 9.86 -9.44 -12.72
CA VAL A 49 10.41 -8.78 -11.54
C VAL A 49 11.72 -8.07 -11.92
N ASP A 50 12.38 -8.55 -12.98
CA ASP A 50 13.57 -7.97 -13.57
C ASP A 50 13.28 -6.69 -14.38
N LEU A 51 12.02 -6.42 -14.75
CA LEU A 51 11.59 -5.14 -15.36
C LEU A 51 11.26 -4.08 -14.30
N PHE A 52 11.17 -4.44 -13.02
CA PHE A 52 11.01 -3.43 -11.99
C PHE A 52 12.30 -2.61 -11.84
N PRO A 53 12.19 -1.29 -11.66
CA PRO A 53 13.36 -0.50 -11.33
C PRO A 53 13.95 -1.00 -10.02
N GLU A 54 15.28 -1.08 -9.93
CA GLU A 54 15.95 -1.39 -8.67
C GLU A 54 15.64 -0.29 -7.65
N ILE A 55 14.89 -0.62 -6.60
CA ILE A 55 14.51 0.33 -5.54
C ILE A 55 15.55 0.23 -4.41
N SER A 56 16.20 1.34 -4.10
CA SER A 56 17.07 1.45 -2.93
C SER A 56 16.28 1.80 -1.68
N TYR A 57 16.83 1.48 -0.50
CA TYR A 57 16.29 1.94 0.78
C TYR A 57 16.14 3.47 0.83
N GLY A 58 17.04 4.20 0.15
CA GLY A 58 16.95 5.66 0.01
C GLY A 58 15.68 6.11 -0.72
N ASP A 59 15.26 5.38 -1.76
CA ASP A 59 14.07 5.71 -2.55
C ASP A 59 12.78 5.45 -1.75
N ILE A 60 12.79 4.40 -0.92
CA ILE A 60 11.69 4.09 -0.01
C ILE A 60 11.54 5.21 1.03
N LEU A 61 12.63 5.64 1.64
CA LEU A 61 12.62 6.76 2.58
C LEU A 61 12.19 8.06 1.89
N ASN A 62 12.69 8.33 0.68
CA ASN A 62 12.30 9.51 -0.06
C ASN A 62 10.81 9.52 -0.37
N TYR A 63 10.25 8.40 -0.83
CA TYR A 63 8.83 8.30 -1.12
C TYR A 63 7.95 8.39 0.14
N LEU A 64 8.31 7.69 1.22
CA LEU A 64 7.48 7.61 2.42
C LEU A 64 7.61 8.79 3.38
N VAL A 65 8.76 9.46 3.39
CA VAL A 65 9.10 10.45 4.41
C VAL A 65 9.31 11.85 3.83
N PHE A 66 9.92 11.94 2.65
CA PHE A 66 10.36 13.23 2.09
C PHE A 66 9.51 13.71 0.90
N SER A 67 8.73 12.83 0.25
CA SER A 67 7.83 13.19 -0.84
C SER A 67 6.50 13.74 -0.32
N ALA A 68 5.90 14.68 -1.07
CA ALA A 68 4.61 15.27 -0.75
C ALA A 68 3.48 14.27 -1.07
N ASN A 69 3.25 13.32 -0.17
CA ASN A 69 2.13 12.40 -0.22
C ASN A 69 1.17 12.65 0.96
N PHE A 70 -0.01 12.04 0.92
CA PHE A 70 -1.04 12.19 1.97
C PHE A 70 -0.62 11.69 3.36
N LEU A 71 0.52 11.00 3.45
CA LEU A 71 1.11 10.53 4.70
C LEU A 71 2.34 11.40 4.97
N THR A 72 2.13 12.47 5.72
CA THR A 72 3.21 13.35 6.15
C THR A 72 4.10 12.63 7.17
N LEU A 73 5.35 13.09 7.27
CA LEU A 73 6.30 12.63 8.29
C LEU A 73 5.68 12.75 9.70
N GLU A 74 4.88 13.79 9.93
CA GLU A 74 4.17 14.03 11.18
C GLU A 74 3.09 12.97 11.45
N GLU A 75 2.30 12.60 10.44
CA GLU A 75 1.31 11.52 10.55
C GLU A 75 1.98 10.15 10.80
N MET A 76 3.14 9.89 10.18
CA MET A 76 3.92 8.67 10.48
C MET A 76 4.45 8.66 11.92
N LYS A 77 4.91 9.80 12.44
CA LYS A 77 5.35 9.93 13.84
C LYS A 77 4.18 9.73 14.80
N ALA A 78 3.03 10.35 14.51
CA ALA A 78 1.82 10.19 15.30
C ALA A 78 1.34 8.74 15.33
N PHE A 79 1.38 8.04 14.18
CA PHE A 79 1.05 6.63 14.09
C PHE A 79 1.98 5.76 14.96
N LYS A 80 3.31 5.92 14.83
CA LYS A 80 4.28 5.17 15.64
C LYS A 80 4.17 5.48 17.14
N ALA A 81 3.91 6.74 17.50
CA ALA A 81 3.68 7.14 18.89
C ALA A 81 2.41 6.49 19.46
N THR A 82 1.35 6.39 18.66
CA THR A 82 0.09 5.73 19.06
C THR A 82 0.30 4.22 19.23
N GLU A 83 1.04 3.59 18.33
CA GLU A 83 1.39 2.17 18.45
C GLU A 83 2.25 1.90 19.70
N ALA A 84 3.25 2.74 19.95
CA ALA A 84 4.07 2.68 21.17
C ALA A 84 3.23 2.86 22.46
N HIS A 85 2.28 3.79 22.43
CA HIS A 85 1.32 3.95 23.53
C HIS A 85 0.46 2.71 23.71
N ASN A 86 -0.01 2.08 22.64
CA ASN A 86 -0.78 0.83 22.71
C ASN A 86 0.04 -0.32 23.30
N TYR A 87 1.31 -0.48 22.94
CA TYR A 87 2.20 -1.48 23.55
C TYR A 87 2.44 -1.21 25.04
N PHE A 88 2.57 0.06 25.43
CA PHE A 88 2.70 0.45 26.83
C PHE A 88 1.42 0.13 27.62
N THR A 89 0.27 0.57 27.14
CA THR A 89 -1.04 0.36 27.79
C THR A 89 -1.43 -1.12 27.83
N SER A 90 -1.03 -1.89 26.82
CA SER A 90 -1.28 -3.35 26.77
C SER A 90 -0.29 -4.16 27.64
N GLY A 91 0.61 -3.50 28.38
CA GLY A 91 1.55 -4.16 29.32
C GLY A 91 2.71 -4.90 28.65
N TRP A 92 2.99 -4.66 27.37
CA TRP A 92 4.09 -5.31 26.65
C TRP A 92 5.46 -4.70 27.00
N VAL A 93 5.48 -3.49 27.56
CA VAL A 93 6.70 -2.84 28.03
C VAL A 93 6.92 -3.19 29.51
N LYS A 94 7.88 -4.09 29.78
CA LYS A 94 8.09 -4.66 31.12
C LYS A 94 8.85 -3.76 32.10
N SER A 95 9.56 -2.74 31.62
CA SER A 95 10.22 -1.71 32.44
C SER A 95 11.00 -0.77 31.52
N THR A 96 11.01 0.53 31.81
CA THR A 96 12.04 1.43 31.29
C THR A 96 13.28 1.29 32.17
N PRO A 97 14.50 1.14 31.61
CA PRO A 97 15.72 1.14 32.40
C PRO A 97 15.84 2.48 33.18
N PRO A 98 16.33 2.45 34.43
CA PRO A 98 16.51 3.67 35.24
C PRO A 98 17.53 4.60 34.58
N LYS A 99 17.31 5.91 34.72
CA LYS A 99 18.20 6.98 34.25
C LYS A 99 19.53 7.00 34.98
#